data_AF-A0A9D1EG93-F1
#
_entry.id   AF-A0A9D1EG93-F1
#
_cell.length_a   1.000
_cell.length_b   1.000
_cell.length_c   1.000
_cell.angle_alpha   90.00
_cell.angle_beta   90.00
_cell.angle_gamma   90.00
#
_symmetry.space_group_name_H-M   'P 1'
#
loop_
_entity.id
_entity.type
_entity.pdbx_description
1 polymer ?
#
loop_
_entity_poly.entity_id
_entity_poly.type
_entity_poly.pdbx_seq_one_letter_code
_entity_poly.pdbx_strand_id
1 'polypeptide(L)'
;MNYSEKTKPGMGDPYWYEWSVGQQYIIDMLNPDNNIKCVELQADIELGLDDVVVMYVNGEKLFIQVKHTRVDDTLTFGDLVSIDNSKMDENSKYSLLGELAKSWIKEKDKYQKIRVCLFTNRKVGNRVSSAGQDRSVKRPALNTFWEELKEQITSAKTFNEIVFPEYESAWNEWKSQLKYIDWK
;
A
#
# COMPACT_ATOMS: atom_id res chain seq x y z
N MET A 1 -16.96 -26.37 25.08
CA MET A 1 -15.92 -25.39 24.71
C MET A 1 -16.54 -24.01 24.82
N ASN A 2 -16.00 -23.14 25.68
CA ASN A 2 -16.47 -21.76 25.77
C ASN A 2 -15.70 -20.91 24.76
N TYR A 3 -16.39 -20.45 23.72
CA TYR A 3 -15.80 -19.55 22.75
C TYR A 3 -15.76 -18.13 23.32
N SER A 4 -14.57 -17.53 23.36
CA SER A 4 -14.39 -16.09 23.53
C SER A 4 -14.61 -15.36 22.21
N GLU A 5 -14.75 -14.03 22.23
CA GLU A 5 -14.79 -13.22 21.00
C GLU A 5 -13.64 -13.58 20.05
N LYS A 6 -12.45 -13.90 20.58
CA LYS A 6 -11.24 -14.23 19.81
C LYS A 6 -11.17 -15.68 19.30
N THR A 7 -12.08 -16.56 19.70
CA THR A 7 -12.03 -18.00 19.41
C THR A 7 -13.32 -18.52 18.78
N LYS A 8 -14.27 -17.64 18.43
CA LYS A 8 -15.48 -18.03 17.71
C LYS A 8 -15.12 -18.68 16.36
N PRO A 9 -15.67 -19.87 16.05
CA PRO A 9 -15.60 -20.43 14.70
C PRO A 9 -16.20 -19.43 13.70
N GLY A 10 -15.49 -19.18 12.60
CA GLY A 10 -15.85 -18.14 11.61
C GLY A 10 -15.14 -16.79 11.81
N MET A 11 -14.39 -16.61 12.90
CA MET A 11 -13.48 -15.47 13.02
C MET A 11 -12.21 -15.77 12.21
N GLY A 12 -12.12 -15.22 10.99
CA GLY A 12 -11.01 -15.44 10.09
C GLY A 12 -9.66 -15.06 10.72
N ASP A 13 -8.67 -15.91 10.52
CA ASP A 13 -7.24 -15.58 10.70
C ASP A 13 -6.89 -14.34 9.84
N PRO A 14 -5.96 -13.45 10.21
CA PRO A 14 -5.43 -12.39 9.35
C PRO A 14 -5.36 -12.73 7.85
N TYR A 15 -4.86 -13.93 7.52
CA TYR A 15 -4.75 -14.43 6.14
C TYR A 15 -6.09 -14.56 5.40
N TRP A 16 -7.20 -14.77 6.11
CA TRP A 16 -8.54 -14.80 5.51
C TRP A 16 -8.99 -13.45 4.97
N TYR A 17 -8.52 -12.34 5.57
CA TYR A 17 -8.92 -11.01 5.10
C TYR A 17 -8.31 -10.74 3.71
N GLU A 18 -7.04 -11.05 3.51
CA GLU A 18 -6.36 -11.00 2.19
C GLU A 18 -7.13 -11.82 1.15
N TRP A 19 -7.48 -13.06 1.49
CA TRP A 19 -8.24 -13.92 0.58
C TRP A 19 -9.64 -13.40 0.30
N SER A 20 -10.31 -12.74 1.26
CA SER A 20 -11.64 -12.15 1.04
C SER A 20 -11.60 -11.02 0.01
N VAL A 21 -10.51 -10.25 -0.03
CA VAL A 21 -10.28 -9.24 -1.08
C VAL A 21 -10.16 -9.90 -2.44
N GLY A 22 -9.35 -10.96 -2.55
CA GLY A 22 -9.20 -11.70 -3.80
C GLY A 22 -10.48 -12.42 -4.25
N GLN A 23 -11.28 -12.93 -3.32
CA GLN A 23 -12.59 -13.52 -3.60
C GLN A 23 -13.55 -12.52 -4.24
N GLN A 24 -13.51 -11.24 -3.84
CA GLN A 24 -14.31 -10.21 -4.50
C GLN A 24 -13.94 -10.10 -5.99
N TYR A 25 -12.64 -10.10 -6.32
CA TYR A 25 -12.19 -10.09 -7.72
C TYR A 25 -12.54 -11.38 -8.47
N ILE A 26 -12.58 -12.53 -7.79
CA ILE A 26 -13.03 -13.80 -8.40
C ILE A 26 -14.52 -13.71 -8.75
N ILE A 27 -15.35 -13.11 -7.88
CA ILE A 27 -16.76 -12.87 -8.18
C ILE A 27 -16.89 -11.91 -9.35
N ASP A 28 -16.12 -10.81 -9.34
CA ASP A 28 -16.11 -9.83 -10.43
C ASP A 28 -15.67 -10.46 -11.76
N MET A 29 -14.75 -11.43 -11.73
CA MET A 29 -14.29 -12.19 -12.90
C MET A 29 -15.39 -13.03 -13.56
N LEU A 30 -16.44 -13.41 -12.83
CA LEU A 30 -17.59 -14.11 -13.42
C LEU A 30 -18.38 -13.22 -14.38
N ASN A 31 -18.26 -11.89 -14.25
CA ASN A 31 -18.81 -10.94 -15.20
C ASN A 31 -17.77 -10.61 -16.30
N PRO A 32 -17.97 -11.04 -17.56
CA PRO A 32 -17.00 -10.79 -18.63
C PRO A 32 -16.76 -9.30 -18.90
N ASP A 33 -17.70 -8.41 -18.57
CA ASP A 33 -17.54 -6.96 -18.74
C ASP A 33 -16.41 -6.37 -17.88
N ASN A 34 -16.04 -7.06 -16.79
CA ASN A 34 -14.92 -6.65 -15.94
C ASN A 34 -13.55 -6.99 -16.54
N ASN A 35 -13.51 -7.76 -17.64
CA ASN A 35 -12.29 -8.10 -18.38
C ASN A 35 -11.17 -8.73 -17.52
N ILE A 36 -11.52 -9.38 -16.41
CA ILE A 36 -10.56 -10.11 -15.58
C ILE A 36 -10.30 -11.46 -16.22
N LYS A 37 -9.03 -11.77 -16.44
CA LYS A 37 -8.56 -13.03 -17.03
C LYS A 37 -8.22 -14.05 -15.95
N CYS A 38 -7.53 -13.64 -14.89
CA CYS A 38 -7.23 -14.48 -13.75
C CYS A 38 -7.03 -13.67 -12.47
N VAL A 39 -7.26 -14.33 -11.34
CA VAL A 39 -6.97 -13.83 -10.00
C VAL A 39 -6.08 -14.86 -9.32
N GLU A 40 -4.94 -14.42 -8.82
CA GLU A 40 -3.98 -15.22 -8.07
C GLU A 40 -3.96 -14.72 -6.63
N LEU A 41 -4.11 -15.63 -5.66
CA LEU A 41 -4.01 -15.33 -4.23
C LEU A 41 -2.61 -15.75 -3.76
N GLN A 42 -1.89 -14.87 -3.06
CA GLN A 42 -0.52 -15.11 -2.62
C GLN A 42 0.38 -15.55 -3.78
N ALA A 43 0.51 -14.67 -4.77
CA ALA A 43 1.30 -14.92 -5.97
C ALA A 43 2.79 -15.09 -5.65
N ASP A 44 3.45 -15.99 -6.36
CA ASP A 44 4.91 -16.21 -6.25
C ASP A 44 5.67 -15.11 -7.00
N ILE A 45 5.72 -13.92 -6.40
CA ILE A 45 6.34 -12.71 -6.96
C ILE A 45 7.11 -11.94 -5.87
N GLU A 46 7.62 -10.77 -6.23
CA GLU A 46 8.29 -9.87 -5.29
C GLU A 46 7.40 -9.50 -4.10
N LEU A 47 7.98 -9.64 -2.89
CA LEU A 47 7.35 -9.34 -1.62
C LEU A 47 6.69 -7.96 -1.61
N GLY A 48 5.48 -7.88 -1.07
CA GLY A 48 4.74 -6.63 -0.94
C GLY A 48 3.82 -6.36 -2.13
N LEU A 49 3.81 -7.21 -3.15
CA LEU A 49 2.83 -7.18 -4.25
C LEU A 49 2.02 -8.48 -4.36
N ASP A 50 2.30 -9.45 -3.51
CA ASP A 50 1.94 -10.85 -3.63
C ASP A 50 0.54 -11.20 -3.11
N ASP A 51 -0.05 -10.44 -2.19
CA ASP A 51 -1.29 -10.85 -1.51
C ASP A 51 -2.42 -11.22 -2.49
N VAL A 52 -2.71 -10.35 -3.46
CA VAL A 52 -3.66 -10.62 -4.56
C VAL A 52 -3.16 -9.99 -5.86
N VAL A 53 -3.12 -10.79 -6.93
CA VAL A 53 -2.75 -10.34 -8.28
C VAL A 53 -3.90 -10.58 -9.25
N VAL A 54 -4.35 -9.53 -9.91
CA VAL A 54 -5.42 -9.58 -10.91
C VAL A 54 -4.81 -9.30 -12.28
N MET A 55 -4.96 -10.24 -13.22
CA MET A 55 -4.58 -10.05 -14.62
C MET A 55 -5.83 -9.78 -15.44
N TYR A 56 -5.80 -8.74 -16.27
CA TYR A 56 -6.86 -8.40 -17.20
C TYR A 56 -6.57 -8.97 -18.59
N VAL A 57 -7.61 -9.12 -19.40
CA VAL A 57 -7.52 -9.67 -20.78
C VAL A 57 -6.56 -8.85 -21.66
N ASN A 58 -6.48 -7.55 -21.45
CA ASN A 58 -5.57 -6.65 -22.16
C ASN A 58 -4.10 -6.75 -21.71
N GLY A 59 -3.75 -7.67 -20.79
CA GLY A 59 -2.39 -7.85 -20.29
C GLY A 59 -2.00 -6.89 -19.15
N GLU A 60 -2.91 -6.04 -18.69
CA GLU A 60 -2.71 -5.23 -17.48
C GLU A 60 -2.68 -6.15 -16.25
N LYS A 61 -1.78 -5.86 -15.31
CA LYS A 61 -1.78 -6.46 -13.96
C LYS A 61 -2.07 -5.43 -12.88
N LEU A 62 -2.93 -5.80 -11.94
CA LEU A 62 -3.18 -5.08 -10.69
C LEU A 62 -2.64 -5.93 -9.54
N PHE A 63 -1.62 -5.42 -8.86
CA PHE A 63 -1.09 -5.99 -7.62
C PHE A 63 -1.75 -5.30 -6.45
N ILE A 64 -2.27 -6.07 -5.51
CA ILE A 64 -3.01 -5.55 -4.36
C ILE A 64 -2.27 -6.02 -3.12
N GLN A 65 -1.65 -5.09 -2.41
CA GLN A 65 -1.16 -5.30 -1.06
C GLN A 65 -2.28 -4.98 -0.09
N VAL A 66 -2.67 -5.96 0.71
CA VAL A 66 -3.67 -5.82 1.75
C VAL A 66 -2.98 -5.50 3.07
N LYS A 67 -3.50 -4.52 3.81
CA LYS A 67 -3.15 -4.30 5.21
C LYS A 67 -4.42 -4.22 6.03
N HIS A 68 -4.46 -4.88 7.16
CA HIS A 68 -5.66 -4.92 7.97
C HIS A 68 -5.36 -4.93 9.47
N THR A 69 -6.39 -4.66 10.25
CA THR A 69 -6.38 -4.90 11.69
C THR A 69 -7.76 -5.36 12.16
N ARG A 70 -7.80 -6.01 13.32
CA ARG A 70 -9.03 -6.51 13.97
C ARG A 70 -9.69 -5.47 14.89
N VAL A 71 -8.99 -4.39 15.23
CA VAL A 71 -9.48 -3.31 16.09
C VAL A 71 -9.68 -2.04 15.28
N ASP A 72 -10.41 -1.07 15.81
CA ASP A 72 -10.45 0.26 15.21
C ASP A 72 -9.04 0.86 15.24
N ASP A 73 -8.46 1.03 14.05
CA ASP A 73 -7.12 1.60 13.84
C ASP A 73 -7.10 2.44 12.57
N THR A 74 -6.06 3.25 12.43
CA THR A 74 -5.87 4.16 11.30
C THR A 74 -4.62 3.81 10.51
N LEU A 75 -4.68 3.94 9.18
CA LEU A 75 -3.49 4.03 8.35
C LEU A 75 -3.02 5.50 8.38
N THR A 76 -1.81 5.73 8.86
CA THR A 76 -1.20 7.07 8.99
C THR A 76 -0.10 7.29 7.95
N PHE A 77 0.34 8.54 7.79
CA PHE A 77 1.52 8.86 6.99
C PHE A 77 2.74 8.08 7.49
N GLY A 78 2.89 7.98 8.81
CA GLY A 78 4.00 7.26 9.42
C GLY A 78 4.01 5.77 9.09
N ASP A 79 2.85 5.12 8.96
CA ASP A 79 2.78 3.69 8.60
C ASP A 79 3.28 3.43 7.18
N LEU A 80 3.22 4.44 6.30
CA LEU A 80 3.67 4.34 4.92
C LEU A 80 5.18 4.53 4.79
N VAL A 81 5.78 5.42 5.58
CA VAL A 81 7.18 5.85 5.39
C VAL A 81 8.16 5.38 6.47
N SER A 82 7.68 4.91 7.62
CA SER A 82 8.57 4.47 8.70
C SER A 82 9.21 3.14 8.39
N ILE A 83 10.46 2.99 8.82
CA ILE A 83 11.23 1.75 8.75
C ILE A 83 11.33 1.18 10.16
N ASP A 84 10.99 -0.09 10.33
CA ASP A 84 11.10 -0.77 11.63
C ASP A 84 12.52 -1.34 11.81
N ASN A 85 13.44 -0.47 12.26
CA ASN A 85 14.83 -0.85 12.53
C ASN A 85 15.00 -1.84 13.71
N SER A 86 13.92 -2.21 14.41
CA SER A 86 13.99 -3.18 15.51
C SER A 86 14.08 -4.63 15.01
N LYS A 87 13.73 -4.88 13.75
CA LYS A 87 13.82 -6.20 13.11
C LYS A 87 15.07 -6.23 12.24
N MET A 88 15.83 -7.32 12.30
CA MET A 88 17.12 -7.51 11.60
C MET A 88 17.00 -8.40 10.36
N ASP A 89 15.81 -8.48 9.75
CA ASP A 89 15.64 -9.20 8.48
C ASP A 89 15.93 -8.28 7.28
N GLU A 90 16.05 -8.82 6.07
CA GLU A 90 16.36 -8.00 4.90
C GLU A 90 15.20 -7.07 4.49
N ASN A 91 13.97 -7.36 4.92
CA ASN A 91 12.75 -6.66 4.54
C ASN A 91 12.41 -5.51 5.49
N SER A 92 12.82 -5.60 6.75
CA SER A 92 12.70 -4.54 7.78
C SER A 92 13.51 -3.30 7.47
N LYS A 93 14.33 -3.32 6.41
CA LYS A 93 15.08 -2.19 5.88
C LYS A 93 14.23 -1.22 5.06
N TYR A 94 12.99 -1.59 4.74
CA TYR A 94 12.10 -0.79 3.89
C TYR A 94 10.84 -0.39 4.65
N SER A 95 10.33 0.79 4.35
CA SER A 95 8.96 1.14 4.74
C SER A 95 7.96 0.44 3.82
N LEU A 96 6.68 0.45 4.18
CA LEU A 96 5.63 -0.10 3.31
C LEU A 96 5.65 0.55 1.92
N LEU A 97 5.80 1.87 1.83
CA LEU A 97 5.90 2.57 0.55
C LEU A 97 7.17 2.18 -0.22
N GLY A 98 8.29 2.01 0.49
CA GLY A 98 9.58 1.63 -0.11
C GLY A 98 9.58 0.21 -0.66
N GLU A 99 8.95 -0.74 0.04
CA GLU A 99 8.74 -2.11 -0.42
C GLU A 99 7.90 -2.13 -1.70
N LEU A 100 6.75 -1.44 -1.70
CA LEU A 100 5.89 -1.32 -2.88
C LEU A 100 6.62 -0.71 -4.09
N ALA A 101 7.40 0.36 -3.87
CA ALA A 101 8.19 1.01 -4.91
C ALA A 101 9.26 0.08 -5.49
N LYS A 102 9.98 -0.65 -4.63
CA LYS A 102 11.03 -1.59 -5.02
C LYS A 102 10.46 -2.79 -5.77
N SER A 103 9.35 -3.33 -5.34
CA SER A 103 8.71 -4.47 -6.01
C SER A 103 8.10 -4.02 -7.35
N TRP A 104 7.51 -2.82 -7.42
CA TRP A 104 7.00 -2.27 -8.67
C TRP A 104 8.08 -2.09 -9.74
N ILE A 105 9.24 -1.50 -9.41
CA ILE A 105 10.31 -1.28 -10.40
C ILE A 105 10.86 -2.60 -10.97
N LYS A 106 10.83 -3.69 -10.18
CA LYS A 106 11.25 -5.02 -10.64
C LYS A 106 10.22 -5.71 -11.53
N GLU A 107 8.94 -5.44 -11.30
CA GLU A 107 7.85 -6.04 -12.07
C GLU A 107 7.46 -5.23 -13.31
N LYS A 108 7.68 -3.89 -13.32
CA LYS A 108 7.15 -2.96 -14.35
C LYS A 108 7.42 -3.35 -15.80
N ASP A 109 8.60 -3.92 -16.08
CA ASP A 109 9.02 -4.23 -17.45
C ASP A 109 8.58 -5.64 -17.90
N LYS A 110 7.98 -6.43 -17.01
CA LYS A 110 7.48 -7.78 -17.31
C LYS A 110 6.07 -7.78 -17.91
N TYR A 111 5.35 -6.67 -17.81
CA TYR A 111 3.94 -6.57 -18.21
C TYR A 111 3.68 -5.27 -19.00
N GLN A 112 2.63 -5.27 -19.83
CA GLN A 112 2.30 -4.09 -20.65
C GLN A 112 1.92 -2.87 -19.80
N LYS A 113 1.21 -3.12 -18.70
CA LYS A 113 0.75 -2.09 -17.78
C LYS A 113 0.59 -2.68 -16.39
N ILE A 114 1.03 -1.92 -15.40
CA ILE A 114 0.94 -2.32 -14.00
C ILE A 114 0.25 -1.24 -13.19
N ARG A 115 -0.63 -1.68 -12.29
CA ARG A 115 -1.13 -0.90 -11.16
C ARG A 115 -0.79 -1.58 -9.85
N VAL A 116 -0.48 -0.77 -8.85
CA VAL A 116 -0.30 -1.21 -7.47
C VAL A 116 -1.37 -0.56 -6.61
N CYS A 117 -2.03 -1.34 -5.78
CA CYS A 117 -3.09 -0.90 -4.87
C CYS A 117 -2.73 -1.31 -3.44
N LEU A 118 -2.75 -0.35 -2.53
CA LEU A 118 -2.76 -0.63 -1.10
C LEU A 118 -4.21 -0.68 -0.63
N PHE A 119 -4.71 -1.87 -0.34
CA PHE A 119 -6.07 -2.09 0.16
C PHE A 119 -6.05 -2.23 1.69
N THR A 120 -6.98 -1.58 2.39
CA THR A 120 -7.00 -1.63 3.86
C THR A 120 -8.39 -1.43 4.44
N ASN A 121 -8.71 -2.09 5.55
CA ASN A 121 -9.90 -1.80 6.37
C ASN A 121 -9.66 -0.67 7.40
N ARG A 122 -8.41 -0.23 7.57
CA ARG A 122 -8.06 0.88 8.47
C ARG A 122 -8.62 2.18 7.96
N LYS A 123 -9.14 3.01 8.87
CA LYS A 123 -9.59 4.37 8.56
C LYS A 123 -8.38 5.22 8.15
N VAL A 124 -8.57 6.18 7.27
CA VAL A 124 -7.49 7.12 6.94
C VAL A 124 -7.17 8.00 8.17
N GLY A 125 -5.89 8.09 8.53
CA GLY A 125 -5.43 8.88 9.68
C GLY A 125 -5.67 10.37 9.46
N ASN A 126 -6.32 11.02 10.42
CA ASN A 126 -6.75 12.41 10.33
C ASN A 126 -6.01 13.35 11.30
N ARG A 127 -4.85 12.93 11.81
CA ARG A 127 -4.05 13.69 12.77
C ARG A 127 -2.63 13.90 12.26
N VAL A 128 -2.14 15.12 12.46
CA VAL A 128 -0.72 15.45 12.35
C VAL A 128 0.04 14.71 13.46
N SER A 129 1.25 14.25 13.14
CA SER A 129 2.13 13.58 14.08
C SER A 129 3.55 14.14 14.02
N SER A 130 4.36 13.81 15.02
CA SER A 130 5.78 14.19 15.04
C SER A 130 6.65 12.96 15.18
N ALA A 131 7.74 12.90 14.41
CA ALA A 131 8.67 11.78 14.33
C ALA A 131 10.14 12.28 14.37
N GLY A 132 11.08 11.33 14.33
CA GLY A 132 12.52 11.61 14.38
C GLY A 132 13.04 11.97 15.78
N GLN A 133 14.34 12.24 15.86
CA GLN A 133 14.97 12.69 17.10
C GLN A 133 14.35 14.02 17.54
N ASP A 134 14.01 14.11 18.82
CA ASP A 134 13.35 15.25 19.44
C ASP A 134 12.01 15.66 18.80
N ARG A 135 11.34 14.74 18.09
CA ARG A 135 10.05 15.02 17.40
C ARG A 135 10.15 16.15 16.38
N SER A 136 11.33 16.32 15.78
CA SER A 136 11.65 17.40 14.84
C SER A 136 10.93 17.29 13.50
N VAL A 137 10.53 16.08 13.07
CA VAL A 137 9.84 15.87 11.80
C VAL A 137 8.33 15.93 12.00
N LYS A 138 7.69 17.01 11.54
CA LYS A 138 6.24 17.13 11.49
C LYS A 138 5.71 16.36 10.28
N ARG A 139 4.85 15.36 10.52
CA ARG A 139 4.20 14.55 9.49
C ARG A 139 2.72 14.95 9.37
N PRO A 140 2.21 15.16 8.14
CA PRO A 140 0.82 15.57 7.94
C PRO A 140 -0.17 14.47 8.32
N ALA A 141 -1.43 14.85 8.53
CA ALA A 141 -2.52 13.89 8.53
C ALA A 141 -2.63 13.22 7.16
N LEU A 142 -2.80 11.90 7.12
CA LEU A 142 -2.77 11.15 5.86
C LEU A 142 -3.92 11.56 4.93
N ASN A 143 -5.11 11.84 5.46
CA ASN A 143 -6.25 12.25 4.66
C ASN A 143 -5.97 13.56 3.89
N THR A 144 -5.48 14.58 4.59
CA THR A 144 -5.16 15.89 3.99
C THR A 144 -3.99 15.77 3.02
N PHE A 145 -2.92 15.07 3.41
CA PHE A 145 -1.78 14.83 2.52
C PHE A 145 -2.19 14.12 1.24
N TRP A 146 -3.07 13.11 1.33
CA TRP A 146 -3.49 12.32 0.17
C TRP A 146 -4.38 13.10 -0.78
N GLU A 147 -5.28 13.94 -0.26
CA GLU A 147 -6.09 14.85 -1.08
C GLU A 147 -5.21 15.86 -1.82
N GLU A 148 -4.32 16.53 -1.10
CA GLU A 148 -3.39 17.51 -1.67
C GLU A 148 -2.44 16.87 -2.69
N LEU A 149 -1.90 15.67 -2.43
CA LEU A 149 -1.06 14.93 -3.37
C LEU A 149 -1.80 14.63 -4.68
N LYS A 150 -3.07 14.22 -4.61
CA LYS A 150 -3.89 13.93 -5.80
C LYS A 150 -4.12 15.19 -6.64
N GLU A 151 -4.41 16.31 -5.99
CA GLU A 151 -4.61 17.59 -6.66
C GLU A 151 -3.32 18.02 -7.38
N GLN A 152 -2.18 17.96 -6.68
CA GLN A 152 -0.88 18.31 -7.26
C GLN A 152 -0.51 17.38 -8.43
N ILE A 153 -0.63 16.05 -8.29
CA ILE A 153 -0.32 15.07 -9.36
C ILE A 153 -1.13 15.32 -10.63
N THR A 154 -2.37 15.79 -10.52
CA THR A 154 -3.23 16.05 -11.68
C THR A 154 -2.74 17.24 -12.50
N SER A 155 -2.04 18.19 -11.87
CA SER A 155 -1.56 19.43 -12.48
C SER A 155 -0.06 19.44 -12.79
N ALA A 156 0.73 18.69 -12.03
CA ALA A 156 2.18 18.63 -12.12
C ALA A 156 2.63 17.90 -13.39
N LYS A 157 3.59 18.50 -14.11
CA LYS A 157 4.25 17.87 -15.27
C LYS A 157 5.42 17.00 -14.86
N THR A 158 6.05 17.34 -13.74
CA THR A 158 7.23 16.65 -13.22
C THR A 158 7.08 16.38 -11.73
N PHE A 159 7.74 15.33 -11.24
CA PHE A 159 7.68 14.96 -9.82
C PHE A 159 8.23 16.08 -8.89
N ASN A 160 9.16 16.91 -9.39
CA ASN A 160 9.75 18.01 -8.63
C ASN A 160 8.81 19.21 -8.44
N GLU A 161 7.73 19.31 -9.22
CA GLU A 161 6.71 20.36 -9.04
C GLU A 161 5.81 20.08 -7.83
N ILE A 162 5.80 18.84 -7.33
CA ILE A 162 5.01 18.44 -6.17
C ILE A 162 5.75 18.86 -4.90
N VAL A 163 5.12 19.72 -4.10
CA VAL A 163 5.71 20.32 -2.90
C VAL A 163 4.71 20.37 -1.75
N PHE A 164 5.22 20.21 -0.53
CA PHE A 164 4.44 20.36 0.70
C PHE A 164 5.21 21.29 1.65
N PRO A 165 5.10 22.63 1.50
CA PRO A 165 5.96 23.58 2.21
C PRO A 165 5.93 23.45 3.73
N GLU A 166 4.76 23.17 4.32
CA GLU A 166 4.62 22.97 5.76
C GLU A 166 5.17 21.63 6.28
N TYR A 167 5.45 20.70 5.36
CA TYR A 167 5.82 19.32 5.65
C TYR A 167 7.04 18.89 4.84
N GLU A 168 7.95 19.81 4.52
CA GLU A 168 9.09 19.54 3.63
C GLU A 168 9.93 18.35 4.08
N SER A 169 10.23 18.24 5.38
CA SER A 169 10.97 17.10 5.93
C SER A 169 10.22 15.78 5.74
N ALA A 170 8.92 15.74 5.98
CA ALA A 170 8.10 14.54 5.77
C ALA A 170 7.95 14.21 4.28
N TRP A 171 7.85 15.22 3.40
CA TRP A 171 7.87 15.01 1.96
C TRP A 171 9.21 14.43 1.49
N ASN A 172 10.33 14.87 2.06
CA ASN A 172 11.64 14.27 1.80
C ASN A 172 11.71 12.81 2.30
N GLU A 173 11.11 12.48 3.45
CA GLU A 173 10.95 11.09 3.88
C GLU A 173 10.18 10.29 2.82
N TRP A 174 9.02 10.77 2.37
CA TRP A 174 8.21 10.11 1.34
C TRP A 174 9.01 9.87 0.04
N LYS A 175 9.67 10.89 -0.49
CA LYS A 175 10.52 10.79 -1.69
C LYS A 175 11.64 9.78 -1.51
N SER A 176 12.24 9.71 -0.32
CA SER A 176 13.31 8.76 -0.04
C SER A 176 12.84 7.30 -0.12
N GLN A 177 11.55 7.03 0.14
CA GLN A 177 10.96 5.71 -0.02
C GLN A 177 10.68 5.39 -1.49
N LEU A 178 10.39 6.41 -2.30
CA LEU A 178 10.17 6.27 -3.74
C LEU A 178 11.44 6.30 -4.59
N LYS A 179 12.63 6.41 -3.99
CA LYS A 179 13.92 6.47 -4.71
C LYS A 179 14.21 5.26 -5.61
N TYR A 180 13.48 4.16 -5.43
CA TYR A 180 13.58 2.96 -6.25
C TYR A 180 12.84 3.09 -7.58
N ILE A 181 11.96 4.07 -7.71
CA ILE A 181 11.27 4.40 -8.96
C ILE A 181 12.20 5.28 -9.79
N ASP A 182 12.51 4.83 -11.01
CA ASP A 182 13.25 5.62 -11.98
C ASP A 182 12.27 6.59 -12.66
N TRP A 183 12.34 7.87 -12.29
CA TRP A 183 11.51 8.93 -12.85
C TRP A 183 12.17 9.40 -14.15
N LYS A 184 11.70 8.87 -15.29
CA LYS A 184 12.07 9.39 -16.62
C LYS A 184 11.29 10.64 -16.98
#